data_AF-A0A2N2EXS1-F1
#
_entry.id   AF-A0A2N2EXS1-F1
#
_cell.length_a   1.000
_cell.length_b   1.000
_cell.length_c   1.000
_cell.angle_alpha   90.00
_cell.angle_beta   90.00
_cell.angle_gamma   90.00
#
_symmetry.space_group_name_H-M   'P 1'
#
loop_
_entity.id
_entity.type
_entity.pdbx_description
1 polymer ?
#
loop_
_entity_poly.entity_id
_entity_poly.type
_entity_poly.pdbx_seq_one_letter_code
_entity_poly.pdbx_strand_id
1 'polypeptide(L)' 'MTTLTLVPKKITHGDELVILPKKEYDNLRRRLDETRDALIKIREGEKEYKAGKIRPMRSLSQLDKR' A
#
# COMPACT_ATOMS: atom_id res chain seq x y z
N MET A 1 20.11 0.15 1.37
CA MET A 1 20.39 -0.92 0.40
C MET A 1 19.94 -2.19 1.07
N THR A 2 18.87 -2.80 0.57
CA THR A 2 18.20 -3.96 1.20
C THR A 2 18.96 -5.21 0.82
N THR A 3 19.53 -5.89 1.81
CA THR A 3 20.25 -7.16 1.60
C THR A 3 19.24 -8.28 1.56
N LEU A 4 18.80 -8.66 0.37
CA LEU A 4 18.04 -9.90 0.16
C LEU A 4 19.00 -11.09 0.17
N THR A 5 18.76 -12.05 1.04
CA THR A 5 19.42 -13.35 0.96
C THR A 5 18.46 -14.35 0.34
N LEU A 6 18.84 -14.90 -0.82
CA LEU A 6 18.09 -15.95 -1.49
C LEU A 6 18.48 -17.31 -0.91
N VAL A 7 17.48 -18.13 -0.59
CA VAL A 7 17.69 -19.50 -0.13
C VAL A 7 17.42 -20.44 -1.31
N PRO A 8 18.42 -21.21 -1.78
CA PRO A 8 18.26 -22.07 -2.94
C PRO A 8 17.18 -23.15 -2.78
N LYS A 9 16.42 -23.42 -3.86
CA LYS A 9 15.36 -24.45 -3.94
C LYS A 9 15.80 -25.84 -3.46
N LYS A 10 17.08 -26.16 -3.62
CA LYS A 10 17.67 -27.46 -3.24
C LYS A 10 17.62 -27.74 -1.74
N ILE A 11 17.55 -26.69 -0.91
CA ILE A 11 17.53 -26.83 0.56
C ILE A 11 16.16 -26.51 1.18
N THR A 12 15.20 -26.09 0.36
CA THR A 12 13.86 -25.63 0.76
C THR A 12 12.75 -26.52 0.18
N HIS A 13 13.07 -27.77 -0.17
CA HIS A 13 12.11 -28.76 -0.69
C HIS A 13 11.30 -28.28 -1.91
N GLY A 14 11.90 -27.41 -2.74
CA GLY A 14 11.28 -26.92 -3.98
C GLY A 14 10.87 -25.45 -3.96
N ASP A 15 10.71 -24.84 -2.78
CA ASP A 15 10.24 -23.46 -2.67
C ASP A 15 11.36 -22.43 -2.80
N GLU A 16 11.10 -21.32 -3.46
CA GLU A 16 12.06 -20.20 -3.51
C GLU A 16 11.84 -19.31 -2.29
N LEU A 17 12.76 -19.36 -1.33
CA LEU A 17 12.64 -18.54 -0.12
C LEU A 17 13.56 -17.33 -0.17
N VAL A 18 13.05 -16.23 0.36
CA VAL A 18 13.78 -14.97 0.56
C VAL A 18 13.85 -14.68 2.04
N ILE A 19 15.05 -14.42 2.54
CA ILE A 19 15.27 -13.92 3.89
C ILE A 19 15.49 -12.41 3.80
N LEU A 20 14.75 -11.69 4.63
CA LEU A 20 14.88 -10.25 4.80
C LEU A 20 14.89 -9.88 6.29
N PRO A 21 15.58 -8.80 6.68
CA PRO A 21 15.49 -8.25 8.03
C PRO A 21 14.04 -7.92 8.38
N LYS A 22 13.61 -8.26 9.60
CA LYS A 22 12.23 -8.02 10.08
C LYS A 22 11.77 -6.59 9.86
N LYS A 23 12.63 -5.61 10.17
CA LYS A 23 12.33 -4.18 9.96
C LYS A 23 12.01 -3.84 8.51
N GLU A 24 12.69 -4.46 7.55
CA GLU A 24 12.43 -4.25 6.13
C GLU A 24 11.12 -4.91 5.71
N TYR A 25 10.83 -6.11 6.21
CA TYR A 25 9.54 -6.78 5.99
C TYR A 25 8.38 -5.93 6.49
N ASP A 26 8.46 -5.45 7.73
CA ASP A 26 7.40 -4.65 8.35
C ASP A 26 7.19 -3.33 7.59
N ASN A 27 8.27 -2.69 7.13
CA ASN A 27 8.18 -1.48 6.30
C ASN A 27 7.54 -1.75 4.93
N LEU A 28 7.89 -2.86 4.27
CA LEU A 28 7.30 -3.26 2.99
C LEU A 28 5.80 -3.54 3.15
N ARG A 29 5.43 -4.28 4.21
CA ARG A 29 4.04 -4.59 4.53
C ARG A 29 3.23 -3.33 4.78
N ARG A 30 3.75 -2.41 5.61
CA ARG A 30 3.11 -1.12 5.88
C ARG A 30 2.89 -0.32 4.58
N ARG A 31 3.90 -0.23 3.72
CA ARG A 31 3.78 0.47 2.42
C ARG A 31 2.74 -0.18 1.51
N LEU A 32 2.65 -1.51 1.53
CA LEU A 32 1.64 -2.24 0.77
C LEU A 32 0.23 -1.88 1.27
N ASP A 33 0.04 -1.83 2.59
CA ASP A 33 -1.24 -1.45 3.20
C ASP A 33 -1.61 0.00 2.89
N GLU A 34 -0.66 0.94 3.01
CA GLU A 34 -0.85 2.36 2.64
C GLU A 34 -1.20 2.53 1.15
N THR A 35 -0.52 1.79 0.26
CA THR A 35 -0.78 1.83 -1.18
C THR A 35 -2.17 1.27 -1.50
N ARG A 36 -2.55 0.17 -0.85
CA ARG A 36 -3.87 -0.44 -1.03
C ARG A 36 -4.98 0.49 -0.58
N ASP A 37 -4.83 1.13 0.57
CA ASP A 37 -5.79 2.12 1.09
C ASP A 37 -5.92 3.32 0.13
N ALA A 38 -4.80 3.86 -0.35
CA ALA A 38 -4.80 4.95 -1.33
C ALA A 38 -5.55 4.57 -2.62
N LEU A 39 -5.30 3.37 -3.17
CA LEU A 39 -5.98 2.88 -4.36
C LEU A 39 -7.49 2.71 -4.16
N ILE A 40 -7.91 2.23 -2.98
CA ILE A 40 -9.33 2.12 -2.64
C ILE A 40 -9.99 3.50 -2.63
N LYS A 41 -9.38 4.48 -1.94
CA LYS A 41 -9.87 5.86 -1.87
C LYS A 41 -9.96 6.52 -3.24
N ILE A 42 -8.96 6.32 -4.11
CA ILE A 42 -8.97 6.82 -5.49
C ILE A 42 -10.15 6.22 -6.25
N ARG A 43 -10.30 4.90 -6.21
CA ARG A 43 -11.39 4.19 -6.91
C ARG A 43 -12.76 4.66 -6.46
N GLU A 44 -12.96 4.83 -5.15
CA GLU A 44 -14.22 5.34 -4.58
C GLU A 44 -14.45 6.80 -4.96
N GLY A 45 -13.43 7.64 -4.86
CA GLY A 45 -13.48 9.04 -5.28
C GLY A 45 -13.83 9.20 -6.76
N GLU A 46 -13.24 8.40 -7.66
CA GLU A 46 -13.58 8.41 -9.08
C GLU A 46 -15.03 8.00 -9.34
N LYS A 47 -15.55 7.02 -8.60
CA LYS A 47 -16.94 6.58 -8.71
C LYS A 47 -17.89 7.69 -8.26
N GLU A 48 -17.61 8.34 -7.15
CA GLU A 48 -18.42 9.46 -6.63
C GLU A 48 -18.35 10.68 -7.55
N TYR A 49 -17.16 11.01 -8.07
CA TYR A 49 -16.96 12.07 -9.03
C TYR A 49 -17.80 11.87 -10.29
N LYS A 50 -17.75 10.66 -10.88
CA LYS A 50 -18.56 10.31 -12.06
C LYS A 50 -20.06 10.36 -11.78
N ALA A 51 -20.48 10.06 -10.56
CA ALA A 51 -21.86 10.18 -10.12
C ALA A 51 -22.29 11.63 -9.78
N GLY A 52 -21.40 12.61 -9.93
CA GLY A 52 -21.66 14.02 -9.58
C GLY A 52 -21.74 14.28 -8.07
N LYS A 53 -21.37 13.32 -7.23
CA LYS A 53 -21.40 13.43 -5.76
C LYS A 53 -20.13 14.13 -5.26
N ILE A 54 -19.96 15.40 -5.65
CA ILE A 54 -18.79 16.21 -5.30
C ILE A 54 -19.16 17.31 -4.30
N ARG A 55 -18.28 17.58 -3.34
CA ARG A 55 -18.38 18.74 -2.45
C ARG A 55 -17.38 19.80 -2.92
N PRO A 56 -17.83 20.95 -3.46
CA PRO A 56 -16.92 22.02 -3.84
C PRO A 56 -16.25 22.55 -2.57
N MET A 57 -14.92 22.50 -2.54
CA MET A 57 -14.11 23.03 -1.44
C MET A 57 -13.23 24.15 -1.96
N ARG A 58 -13.15 25.24 -1.20
CA ARG A 58 -12.33 26.43 -1.52
C ARG A 58 -10.99 26.44 -0.78
N SER A 59 -10.84 25.57 0.23
CA SER A 59 -9.65 25.49 1.07
C SER A 59 -9.54 24.11 1.73
N LEU A 60 -8.31 23.67 1.99
CA LEU A 60 -8.01 22.44 2.74
C LEU A 60 -8.53 22.48 4.18
N SER A 61 -8.72 23.66 4.78
CA SER A 61 -9.29 23.80 6.13
C SER A 61 -10.76 23.35 6.24
N GLN A 62 -11.42 23.09 5.11
CA GLN A 62 -12.79 22.59 5.07
C GLN A 62 -12.89 21.06 5.17
N LEU A 63 -11.76 20.34 5.12
CA LEU A 63 -11.72 18.87 5.21
C LEU A 63 -11.90 18.33 6.64
N ASP A 64 -11.53 19.11 7.65
CA ASP A 64 -11.35 18.64 9.04
C ASP A 64 -12.62 18.64 9.90
N LYS A 65 -13.78 18.96 9.31
CA LYS A 65 -15.08 18.94 10.00
C LYS A 65 -15.80 17.62 9.69
N ARG A 66 -15.39 16.54 10.35
CA ARG A 66 -16.14 15.29 10.45
C ARG A 66 -16.44 14.98 11.90
#